data_AF-A0A975HTJ8-F1
#
_entry.id   AF-A0A975HTJ8-F1
#
_cell.length_a   1.000
_cell.length_b   1.000
_cell.length_c   1.000
_cell.angle_alpha   90.00
_cell.angle_beta   90.00
_cell.angle_gamma   90.00
#
_symmetry.space_group_name_H-M   'P 1'
#
loop_
_entity.id
_entity.type
_entity.pdbx_description
1 polymer ?
#
loop_
_entity_poly.entity_id
_entity_poly.type
_entity_poly.pdbx_seq_one_letter_code
_entity_poly.pdbx_strand_id
1 'polypeptide(L)'
;MPDSPTIRELVEYGLTNAAEGRTVQVPLQDLLFVNQVLGELVRFFHQPEHFPNLAALRGFLGSQGDGGAYEVMAEAYYTRLRGMLPPDIESLVASGALDHPSPPAYYRNDA
;
A
#
# COMPACT_ATOMS: atom_id res chain seq x y z
N MET A 1 16.06 14.45 18.54
CA MET A 1 15.17 13.36 18.10
C MET A 1 15.58 13.04 16.68
N PRO A 2 15.75 11.78 16.27
CA PRO A 2 16.01 11.50 14.86
C PRO A 2 14.82 12.02 14.04
N ASP A 3 15.11 12.58 12.87
CA ASP A 3 14.10 13.02 11.92
C ASP A 3 13.21 11.83 11.54
N SER A 4 11.89 12.05 11.41
CA SER A 4 11.00 10.99 10.92
C SER A 4 11.41 10.58 9.50
N PRO A 5 11.33 9.28 9.16
CA PRO A 5 11.64 8.82 7.82
C PRO A 5 10.68 9.45 6.79
N THR A 6 11.23 9.74 5.62
CA THR A 6 10.47 10.06 4.41
C THR A 6 9.63 8.86 3.96
N ILE A 7 8.62 9.09 3.12
CA ILE A 7 7.81 8.02 2.53
C ILE A 7 8.69 7.02 1.75
N ARG A 8 9.74 7.49 1.09
CA ARG A 8 10.69 6.64 0.38
C ARG A 8 11.44 5.71 1.33
N GLU A 9 11.98 6.24 2.42
CA GLU A 9 12.70 5.45 3.42
C GLU A 9 11.79 4.41 4.09
N LEU A 10 10.53 4.74 4.33
CA LEU A 10 9.54 3.78 4.86
C LEU A 10 9.32 2.61 3.89
N VAL A 11 9.23 2.87 2.59
CA VAL A 11 8.96 1.84 1.56
C VAL A 11 10.21 1.02 1.22
N GLU A 12 11.38 1.64 1.20
CA GLU A 12 12.64 0.96 0.83
C GLU A 12 13.24 0.13 1.98
N TYR A 13 12.79 0.36 3.22
CA TYR A 13 13.28 -0.35 4.39
C TYR A 13 13.08 -1.86 4.28
N GLY A 14 14.14 -2.62 4.57
CA GLY A 14 14.09 -4.08 4.60
C GLY A 14 13.98 -4.77 3.23
N LEU A 15 13.82 -4.04 2.11
CA LEU A 15 13.69 -4.65 0.77
C LEU A 15 14.91 -5.49 0.37
N THR A 16 16.09 -5.14 0.86
CA THR A 16 17.33 -5.95 0.66
C THR A 16 17.23 -7.35 1.25
N ASN A 17 16.31 -7.60 2.17
CA ASN A 17 16.08 -8.92 2.77
C ASN A 17 15.40 -9.90 1.78
N ALA A 18 14.84 -9.42 0.67
CA ALA A 18 14.13 -10.24 -0.31
C ALA A 18 15.03 -10.96 -1.34
N ALA A 19 16.35 -10.91 -1.15
CA ALA A 19 17.40 -11.36 -2.08
C ALA A 19 17.43 -10.59 -3.41
N GLU A 20 18.53 -9.86 -3.64
CA GLU A 20 18.73 -9.02 -4.82
C GLU A 20 18.56 -9.80 -6.14
N GLY A 21 17.81 -9.24 -7.08
CA GLY A 21 17.61 -9.83 -8.42
C GLY A 21 16.67 -11.03 -8.47
N ARG A 22 16.09 -11.47 -7.34
CA ARG A 22 15.08 -12.54 -7.34
C ARG A 22 13.79 -12.09 -8.01
N THR A 23 13.24 -12.95 -8.86
CA THR A 23 11.94 -12.75 -9.52
C THR A 23 10.94 -13.81 -9.10
N VAL A 24 9.66 -13.48 -9.21
CA VAL A 24 8.54 -14.42 -9.02
C VAL A 24 7.61 -14.36 -10.22
N GLN A 25 6.94 -15.47 -10.53
CA GLN A 25 5.86 -15.52 -11.51
C GLN A 25 4.53 -15.35 -10.78
N VAL A 26 3.64 -14.52 -11.32
CA VAL A 26 2.36 -14.20 -10.70
C VAL A 26 1.23 -14.32 -11.71
N PRO A 27 -0.02 -14.55 -11.28
CA PRO A 27 -1.16 -14.49 -12.18
C PRO A 27 -1.28 -13.10 -12.81
N LEU A 28 -1.32 -13.05 -14.14
CA LEU A 28 -1.39 -11.78 -14.87
C LEU A 28 -2.63 -10.97 -14.50
N GLN A 29 -3.77 -11.63 -14.29
CA GLN A 29 -5.00 -10.96 -13.91
C GLN A 29 -4.89 -10.24 -12.55
N ASP A 30 -4.25 -10.87 -11.57
CA ASP A 30 -4.07 -10.27 -10.25
C ASP A 30 -3.06 -9.12 -10.30
N LEU A 31 -1.98 -9.26 -11.09
CA LEU A 31 -1.04 -8.16 -11.33
C LEU A 31 -1.74 -6.96 -11.98
N LEU A 32 -2.58 -7.20 -12.99
CA LEU A 32 -3.36 -6.15 -13.65
C LEU A 32 -4.37 -5.52 -12.70
N PHE A 33 -5.00 -6.29 -11.81
CA PHE A 33 -5.89 -5.75 -10.79
C PHE A 33 -5.16 -4.76 -9.87
N VAL A 34 -4.01 -5.16 -9.32
CA VAL A 34 -3.18 -4.28 -8.49
C VAL A 34 -2.77 -3.03 -9.25
N ASN A 35 -2.38 -3.17 -10.52
CA ASN A 35 -2.05 -2.02 -11.38
C ASN A 35 -3.23 -1.06 -11.54
N GLN A 36 -4.45 -1.55 -11.74
CA GLN A 36 -5.64 -0.69 -11.83
C GLN A 36 -5.91 0.05 -10.51
N VAL A 37 -5.78 -0.63 -9.37
CA VAL A 37 -5.94 0.00 -8.04
C VAL A 37 -4.93 1.12 -7.84
N LEU A 38 -3.65 0.86 -8.10
CA LEU A 38 -2.61 1.89 -8.02
C LEU A 38 -2.88 3.05 -8.99
N GLY A 39 -3.39 2.76 -10.20
CA GLY A 39 -3.80 3.77 -11.17
C GLY A 39 -4.90 4.70 -10.64
N GLU A 40 -5.93 4.17 -9.99
CA GLU A 40 -6.98 4.98 -9.38
C GLU A 40 -6.45 5.83 -8.22
N LEU A 41 -5.56 5.29 -7.39
CA LEU A 41 -4.93 6.07 -6.31
C LEU A 41 -4.05 7.18 -6.85
N VAL A 42 -3.27 6.92 -7.90
CA VAL A 42 -2.49 7.97 -8.57
C VAL A 42 -3.40 9.07 -9.08
N ARG A 43 -4.55 8.76 -9.69
CA ARG A 43 -5.54 9.78 -10.10
C ARG A 43 -6.08 10.57 -8.91
N PHE A 44 -6.39 9.89 -7.82
CA PHE A 44 -6.84 10.51 -6.57
C PHE A 44 -5.82 11.55 -6.07
N PHE A 45 -4.55 11.19 -6.01
CA PHE A 45 -3.49 12.09 -5.53
C PHE A 45 -3.08 13.15 -6.57
N HIS A 46 -3.24 12.89 -7.87
CA HIS A 46 -2.84 13.82 -8.93
C HIS A 46 -3.79 15.01 -9.08
N GLN A 47 -5.11 14.80 -8.94
CA GLN A 47 -6.12 15.86 -9.08
C GLN A 47 -7.17 15.79 -7.96
N PRO A 48 -6.83 16.27 -6.74
CA PRO A 48 -7.76 16.30 -5.61
C PRO A 48 -9.06 17.08 -5.88
N GLU A 49 -9.03 18.00 -6.84
CA GLU A 49 -10.17 18.83 -7.26
C GLU A 49 -11.34 18.02 -7.85
N HIS A 50 -11.11 16.76 -8.24
CA HIS A 50 -12.19 15.84 -8.62
C HIS A 50 -13.11 15.44 -7.46
N PHE A 51 -12.72 15.74 -6.21
CA PHE A 51 -13.50 15.47 -5.01
C PHE A 51 -13.99 16.80 -4.42
N PRO A 52 -15.09 17.38 -4.96
CA PRO A 52 -15.48 18.76 -4.69
C PRO A 52 -15.87 19.02 -3.23
N ASN A 53 -16.14 17.97 -2.45
CA ASN A 53 -16.51 18.07 -1.04
C ASN A 53 -16.20 16.76 -0.28
N LEU A 54 -16.30 16.83 1.05
CA LEU A 54 -16.07 15.68 1.93
C LEU A 54 -17.02 14.50 1.67
N ALA A 55 -18.24 14.73 1.17
CA ALA A 55 -19.15 13.64 0.85
C ALA A 55 -18.66 12.85 -0.37
N ALA A 56 -18.18 13.53 -1.41
CA ALA A 56 -17.57 12.89 -2.58
C ALA A 56 -16.30 12.11 -2.20
N LEU A 57 -15.45 12.69 -1.34
CA LEU A 57 -14.27 12.00 -0.81
C LEU A 57 -14.65 10.74 -0.02
N ARG A 58 -15.62 10.84 0.89
CA ARG A 58 -16.09 9.70 1.69
C ARG A 58 -16.74 8.63 0.83
N GLY A 59 -17.49 9.01 -0.21
CA GLY A 59 -18.06 8.08 -1.17
C GLY A 59 -17.00 7.34 -1.98
N PHE A 60 -15.93 8.04 -2.39
CA PHE A 60 -14.79 7.42 -3.06
C PHE A 60 -14.04 6.44 -2.15
N LEU A 61 -13.69 6.86 -0.93
CA LEU A 61 -13.01 6.00 0.03
C LEU A 61 -13.86 4.78 0.39
N GLY A 62 -15.16 5.01 0.64
CA GLY A 62 -16.12 4.01 1.07
C GLY A 62 -15.70 3.27 2.34
N SER A 63 -16.34 2.14 2.58
CA SER A 63 -15.97 1.19 3.62
C SER A 63 -16.08 -0.24 3.09
N GLN A 64 -15.87 -1.23 3.97
CA GLN A 64 -15.99 -2.63 3.60
C GLN A 64 -17.44 -2.98 3.25
N GLY A 65 -17.66 -3.51 2.04
CA GLY A 65 -18.98 -3.90 1.51
C GLY A 65 -19.62 -2.87 0.60
N ASP A 66 -19.00 -1.69 0.44
CA ASP A 66 -19.52 -0.61 -0.40
C ASP A 66 -18.90 -0.58 -1.80
N GLY A 67 -17.87 -1.39 -2.07
CA GLY A 67 -17.09 -1.35 -3.31
C GLY A 67 -16.21 -0.10 -3.46
N GLY A 68 -16.00 0.65 -2.37
CA GLY A 68 -15.17 1.85 -2.34
C GLY A 68 -13.68 1.55 -2.42
N ALA A 69 -12.87 2.61 -2.59
CA ALA A 69 -11.42 2.48 -2.75
C ALA A 69 -10.77 1.69 -1.61
N TYR A 70 -11.25 1.81 -0.37
CA TYR A 70 -10.74 1.04 0.76
C TYR A 70 -10.88 -0.46 0.58
N GLU A 71 -12.06 -0.94 0.17
CA GLU A 71 -12.32 -2.37 -0.02
C GLU A 71 -11.45 -2.94 -1.13
N VAL A 72 -11.35 -2.24 -2.27
CA VAL A 72 -10.55 -2.69 -3.41
C VAL A 72 -9.05 -2.65 -3.09
N MET A 73 -8.59 -1.66 -2.32
CA MET A 73 -7.21 -1.62 -1.80
C MET A 73 -6.93 -2.79 -0.85
N ALA A 74 -7.87 -3.08 0.06
CA ALA A 74 -7.73 -4.18 1.01
C ALA A 74 -7.66 -5.53 0.28
N GLU A 75 -8.49 -5.75 -0.74
CA GLU A 75 -8.43 -6.95 -1.58
C GLU A 75 -7.09 -7.06 -2.32
N ALA A 76 -6.66 -5.97 -2.97
CA ALA A 76 -5.38 -5.93 -3.68
C ALA A 76 -4.21 -6.29 -2.76
N TYR A 77 -4.18 -5.72 -1.54
CA TYR A 77 -3.08 -5.86 -0.60
C TYR A 77 -3.12 -7.18 0.19
N TYR A 78 -4.22 -7.46 0.87
CA TYR A 78 -4.32 -8.60 1.80
C TYR A 78 -4.65 -9.92 1.11
N THR A 79 -5.19 -9.90 -0.10
CA THR A 79 -5.57 -11.13 -0.82
C THR A 79 -4.69 -11.36 -2.03
N ARG A 80 -4.74 -10.47 -3.03
CA ARG A 80 -4.08 -10.71 -4.32
C ARG A 80 -2.55 -10.65 -4.20
N LEU A 81 -2.00 -9.56 -3.67
CA LEU A 81 -0.55 -9.43 -3.47
C LEU A 81 -0.02 -10.48 -2.52
N ARG A 82 -0.72 -10.76 -1.40
CA ARG A 82 -0.32 -11.84 -0.48
C ARG A 82 -0.22 -13.19 -1.16
N GLY A 83 -1.18 -13.53 -2.02
CA GLY A 83 -1.14 -14.78 -2.80
C GLY A 83 -0.01 -14.86 -3.83
N MET A 84 0.63 -13.74 -4.17
CA MET A 84 1.79 -13.70 -5.07
C MET A 84 3.13 -13.90 -4.34
N LEU A 85 3.16 -13.79 -3.00
CA LEU A 85 4.41 -13.85 -2.24
C LEU A 85 4.84 -15.29 -1.98
N PRO A 86 6.12 -15.64 -2.23
CA PRO A 86 6.68 -16.89 -1.77
C PRO A 86 6.63 -17.02 -0.24
N PRO A 87 6.57 -18.24 0.35
CA PRO A 87 6.43 -18.43 1.79
C PRO A 87 7.49 -17.75 2.67
N ASP A 88 8.73 -17.67 2.16
CA ASP A 88 9.82 -17.02 2.88
C ASP A 88 9.66 -15.50 2.91
N ILE A 89 9.20 -14.89 1.80
CA ILE A 89 8.85 -13.47 1.75
C ILE A 89 7.59 -13.18 2.57
N GLU A 90 6.61 -14.09 2.53
CA GLU A 90 5.41 -13.97 3.35
C GLU A 90 5.76 -13.87 4.85
N SER A 91 6.71 -14.70 5.29
CA SER A 91 7.27 -14.71 6.64
C SER A 91 8.02 -13.41 6.99
N LEU A 92 8.76 -12.82 6.04
CA LEU A 92 9.41 -11.53 6.24
C LEU A 92 8.38 -10.41 6.51
N VAL A 93 7.32 -10.34 5.71
CA VAL A 93 6.24 -9.37 5.93
C VAL A 93 5.55 -9.64 7.27
N ALA A 94 5.23 -10.90 7.58
CA ALA A 94 4.53 -11.27 8.81
C ALA A 94 5.33 -10.97 10.09
N SER A 95 6.67 -11.00 10.01
CA SER A 95 7.56 -10.69 11.14
C SER A 95 7.82 -9.18 11.32
N GLY A 96 7.33 -8.34 10.41
CA GLY A 96 7.62 -6.91 10.40
C GLY A 96 9.06 -6.58 9.97
N ALA A 97 9.76 -7.51 9.32
CA ALA A 97 11.13 -7.30 8.85
C ALA A 97 11.23 -6.23 7.74
N LEU A 98 10.08 -5.83 7.16
CA LEU A 98 9.95 -4.74 6.19
C LEU A 98 9.43 -3.45 6.83
N ASP A 99 9.12 -3.44 8.12
CA ASP A 99 8.58 -2.26 8.80
C ASP A 99 9.71 -1.38 9.33
N HIS A 100 9.74 -0.12 8.91
CA HIS A 100 10.72 0.84 9.39
C HIS A 100 10.60 1.03 10.91
N PRO A 101 11.70 1.02 11.69
CA PRO A 101 11.64 1.03 13.17
C PRO A 101 11.20 2.39 13.74
N SER A 102 11.31 3.46 12.96
CA SER A 102 10.81 4.78 13.32
C SER A 102 9.47 5.07 12.64
N PRO A 103 8.49 5.65 13.36
CA PRO A 103 7.17 5.92 12.81
C PRO A 103 7.21 7.05 11.77
N PRO A 104 6.28 7.06 10.80
CA PRO A 104 6.13 8.14 9.85
C PRO A 104 5.82 9.49 10.52
N ALA A 105 6.18 10.59 9.85
CA ALA A 105 5.91 11.94 10.35
C ALA A 105 4.42 12.20 10.60
N TYR A 106 3.53 11.61 9.79
CA TYR A 106 2.08 11.80 9.91
C TYR A 106 1.44 11.05 11.10
N TYR A 107 2.23 10.33 11.91
CA TYR A 107 1.77 9.79 13.20
C TYR A 107 1.98 10.75 14.36
N ARG A 108 2.68 11.88 14.14
CA ARG A 108 2.84 12.89 15.17
C ARG A 108 1.49 13.55 15.44
N ASN A 109 1.02 13.44 16.68
CA ASN A 109 -0.05 14.27 17.21
C ASN A 109 0.53 15.64 17.55
N ASP A 110 0.87 16.43 16.55
CA ASP A 110 1.15 17.85 16.74
C ASP A 110 -0.20 18.58 16.72
N ALA A 111 -0.90 18.51 17.87
CA ALA A 111 -2.05 19.36 18.19
C ALA A 111 -1.58 20.63 18.90
#